data_AF-A0A521FKR8-F1
#
_entry.id   AF-A0A521FKR8-F1
#
_cell.length_a   1.000
_cell.length_b   1.000
_cell.length_c   1.000
_cell.angle_alpha   90.00
_cell.angle_beta   90.00
_cell.angle_gamma   90.00
#
_symmetry.space_group_name_H-M   'P 1'
#
loop_
_entity.id
_entity.type
_entity.pdbx_description
1 polymer ?
#
loop_
_entity_poly.entity_id
_entity_poly.type
_entity_poly.pdbx_seq_one_letter_code
_entity_poly.pdbx_strand_id
1 'polypeptide(L)' 'MRGPKQLGPYADRALDCKGALEEAVLEIADQAATAGWMRDEIWSALGSLAANILQADVEAEKTDQQIEQAIRDRLRKN' A
#
# COMPACT_ATOMS: atom_id res chain seq x y z
N MET A 1 -2.18 19.29 11.64
CA MET A 1 -1.63 18.03 11.13
C MET A 1 -2.70 17.34 10.30
N ARG A 2 -2.46 17.08 9.01
CA ARG A 2 -3.31 16.20 8.19
C ARG A 2 -2.70 14.80 8.28
N GLY A 3 -3.24 13.98 9.17
CA GLY A 3 -2.69 12.66 9.45
C GLY A 3 -3.33 12.01 10.66
N PRO A 4 -3.09 10.71 10.87
CA PRO A 4 -3.79 9.96 11.88
C PRO A 4 -3.55 10.53 13.28
N LYS A 5 -4.64 10.80 14.01
CA LYS A 5 -4.60 11.50 15.31
C LYS A 5 -4.09 10.61 16.43
N GLN A 6 -4.25 9.30 16.30
CA GLN A 6 -3.80 8.29 17.28
C GLN A 6 -3.53 6.94 16.63
N LEU A 7 -2.80 6.09 17.36
CA LEU A 7 -2.63 4.69 17.02
C LEU A 7 -3.92 3.91 17.29
N GLY A 8 -4.12 2.83 16.53
CA GLY A 8 -5.33 2.01 16.63
C GLY A 8 -6.55 2.61 15.93
N PRO A 9 -7.69 1.89 15.95
CA PRO A 9 -8.89 2.27 15.19
C PRO A 9 -9.61 3.49 15.79
N TYR A 10 -10.10 4.36 14.92
CA TYR A 10 -11.08 5.41 15.21
C TYR A 10 -11.82 5.77 13.92
N ALA A 11 -13.02 6.36 14.03
CA ALA A 11 -13.97 6.54 12.93
C ALA A 11 -13.33 7.18 11.66
N ASP A 12 -12.58 8.27 11.84
CA ASP A 12 -12.01 9.02 10.71
C ASP A 12 -10.61 8.58 10.30
N ARG A 13 -10.07 7.49 10.87
CA ARG A 13 -8.67 7.11 10.64
C ARG A 13 -8.34 6.91 9.16
N ALA A 14 -9.22 6.25 8.43
CA ALA A 14 -9.03 6.02 7.01
C ALA A 14 -9.01 7.34 6.22
N LEU A 15 -9.85 8.31 6.60
CA LEU A 15 -9.90 9.62 5.98
C LEU A 15 -8.63 10.44 6.31
N ASP A 16 -8.19 10.42 7.56
CA ASP A 16 -6.97 11.09 7.99
C ASP A 16 -5.72 10.50 7.31
N CYS A 17 -5.65 9.18 7.12
CA CYS A 17 -4.59 8.54 6.36
C CYS A 17 -4.60 8.95 4.88
N LYS A 18 -5.78 9.02 4.25
CA LYS A 18 -5.90 9.50 2.86
C LYS A 18 -5.44 10.96 2.73
N GLY A 19 -5.92 11.83 3.62
CA GLY A 19 -5.56 13.25 3.62
C GLY A 19 -4.08 13.51 3.90
N ALA A 20 -3.38 12.60 4.59
CA ALA A 20 -1.94 12.68 4.78
C ALA A 20 -1.14 12.37 3.50
N LEU A 21 -1.68 11.50 2.64
CA LEU A 21 -1.02 11.07 1.40
C LEU A 21 -1.36 11.95 0.20
N GLU A 22 -2.51 12.64 0.25
CA GLU A 22 -3.07 13.38 -0.88
C GLU A 22 -2.09 14.39 -1.49
N GLU A 23 -1.38 15.16 -0.67
CA GLU A 23 -0.43 16.18 -1.15
C GLU A 23 0.72 15.55 -1.95
N ALA A 24 1.32 14.48 -1.43
CA ALA A 24 2.41 13.78 -2.11
C ALA A 24 1.93 13.09 -3.40
N VAL A 25 0.72 12.52 -3.40
CA VAL A 25 0.14 11.89 -4.60
C VAL A 25 -0.12 12.93 -5.69
N LEU A 26 -0.63 14.11 -5.32
CA LEU A 26 -0.83 15.22 -6.26
C LEU A 26 0.50 15.73 -6.82
N GLU A 27 1.55 15.83 -5.99
CA GLU A 27 2.88 16.23 -6.45
C GLU A 27 3.45 15.24 -7.48
N ILE A 28 3.28 13.93 -7.28
CA ILE A 28 3.67 12.91 -8.26
C ILE A 28 2.88 13.07 -9.56
N ALA A 29 1.58 13.35 -9.47
CA ALA A 29 0.74 13.57 -10.65
C ALA A 29 1.18 14.82 -11.43
N ASP A 30 1.53 15.91 -10.75
CA ASP A 30 2.01 17.15 -11.38
C ASP A 30 3.38 16.94 -12.06
N GLN A 31 4.28 16.16 -11.45
CA GLN A 31 5.55 15.79 -12.06
C GLN A 31 5.35 14.96 -13.34
N ALA A 32 4.44 13.98 -13.33
CA ALA A 32 4.12 13.18 -14.50
C ALA A 32 3.46 14.01 -15.61
N ALA A 33 2.57 14.94 -15.26
CA ALA A 33 1.97 15.87 -16.21
C ALA A 33 3.04 16.78 -16.84
N THR A 34 4.00 17.26 -16.06
CA THR A 34 5.14 18.07 -16.55
C THR A 34 6.04 17.25 -17.49
N ALA A 35 6.11 15.94 -17.30
CA ALA A 35 6.79 15.01 -18.21
C ALA A 35 5.97 14.67 -19.47
N GLY A 36 4.78 15.25 -19.64
CA GLY A 36 3.94 15.13 -20.84
C GLY A 36 2.90 14.02 -20.79
N TRP A 37 2.64 13.42 -19.63
CA TRP A 37 1.66 12.35 -19.50
C TRP A 37 0.24 12.91 -19.49
N MET A 38 -0.71 12.16 -20.04
CA MET A 38 -2.12 12.51 -19.97
C MET A 38 -2.70 12.15 -18.59
N ARG A 39 -3.73 12.88 -18.17
CA ARG A 39 -4.32 12.75 -16.83
C ARG A 39 -4.86 11.34 -16.56
N ASP A 40 -5.46 10.70 -17.56
CA ASP A 40 -5.94 9.32 -17.50
C ASP A 40 -4.80 8.31 -17.36
N GLU A 41 -3.70 8.49 -18.10
CA GLU A 41 -2.48 7.67 -17.97
C GLU A 41 -1.91 7.74 -16.55
N ILE A 42 -1.81 8.95 -15.99
CA ILE A 42 -1.29 9.19 -14.64
C ILE A 42 -2.11 8.43 -13.60
N TRP A 43 -3.43 8.61 -13.58
CA TRP A 43 -4.28 7.97 -12.57
C TRP A 43 -4.40 6.46 -12.77
N SER A 44 -4.37 5.99 -14.03
CA SER A 44 -4.32 4.57 -14.34
C SER A 44 -3.03 3.92 -13.81
N ALA A 45 -1.88 4.57 -14.04
CA ALA A 45 -0.58 4.10 -13.57
C ALA A 45 -0.49 4.09 -12.03
N LEU A 46 -0.90 5.19 -11.38
CA LEU A 46 -0.90 5.28 -9.91
C LEU A 46 -1.81 4.23 -9.27
N GLY A 47 -3.01 4.03 -9.82
CA GLY A 47 -3.92 2.99 -9.34
C GLY A 47 -3.34 1.58 -9.51
N SER A 48 -2.73 1.31 -10.67
CA SER A 48 -2.09 0.02 -10.95
C SER A 48 -0.88 -0.23 -10.03
N LEU A 49 -0.07 0.78 -9.75
CA LEU A 49 1.06 0.68 -8.84
C LEU A 49 0.60 0.39 -7.41
N ALA A 50 -0.42 1.09 -6.91
CA ALA A 50 -0.98 0.83 -5.59
C ALA A 50 -1.52 -0.60 -5.46
N ALA A 51 -2.21 -1.10 -6.49
CA ALA A 51 -2.70 -2.48 -6.53
C ALA A 51 -1.56 -3.51 -6.52
N ASN A 52 -0.50 -3.27 -7.31
CA ASN A 52 0.66 -4.16 -7.37
C ASN A 52 1.40 -4.22 -6.03
N ILE A 53 1.58 -3.09 -5.35
CA ILE A 53 2.22 -3.04 -4.02
C ILE A 53 1.38 -3.83 -3.00
N LEU A 54 0.06 -3.61 -2.97
CA LEU A 54 -0.82 -4.37 -2.09
C LEU A 54 -0.75 -5.88 -2.34
N GLN A 55 -0.72 -6.28 -3.60
CA GLN A 55 -0.60 -7.69 -3.97
C GLN A 55 0.72 -8.30 -3.49
N ALA A 56 1.83 -7.56 -3.65
CA ALA A 56 3.14 -8.00 -3.17
C ALA A 56 3.19 -8.16 -1.65
N ASP A 57 2.57 -7.24 -0.88
CA ASP A 57 2.50 -7.33 0.58
C ASP A 57 1.72 -8.57 1.03
N VAL A 58 0.57 -8.86 0.39
CA VAL A 58 -0.23 -10.05 0.67
C VAL A 58 0.53 -11.34 0.34
N GLU A 59 1.27 -11.35 -0.77
CA GLU A 59 2.08 -12.50 -1.18
C GLU A 59 3.26 -12.74 -0.24
N ALA A 60 3.90 -11.68 0.25
CA ALA A 60 4.96 -11.76 1.25
C ALA A 60 4.42 -12.38 2.55
N GLU A 61 3.30 -11.87 3.07
CA GLU A 61 2.68 -12.41 4.29
C GLU A 61 2.31 -13.90 4.14
N LYS A 62 1.74 -14.28 2.99
CA LYS A 62 1.42 -15.67 2.70
C LYS A 62 2.66 -16.56 2.66
N THR A 63 3.75 -16.05 2.09
CA THR A 63 5.02 -16.78 2.02
C THR A 63 5.59 -17.03 3.41
N ASP A 64 5.56 -16.02 4.28
CA ASP A 64 6.01 -16.14 5.67
C ASP A 64 5.18 -17.18 6.44
N GLN A 65 3.86 -17.15 6.30
CA GLN A 65 2.97 -18.15 6.90
C GLN A 65 3.28 -19.58 6.43
N GLN A 66 3.60 -19.75 5.14
CA GLN A 66 3.97 -21.06 4.57
C GLN A 66 5.31 -21.56 5.13
N ILE A 67 6.29 -20.68 5.30
CA ILE A 67 7.59 -21.00 5.90
C ILE A 67 7.39 -21.43 7.36
N GLU A 68 6.65 -20.67 8.16
CA GLU A 68 6.36 -21.01 9.55
C GLU A 68 5.67 -22.37 9.69
N GLN A 69 4.68 -22.63 8.83
CA GLN A 69 3.95 -23.88 8.83
C GLN A 69 4.86 -25.06 8.44
N ALA A 70 5.72 -24.89 7.43
CA ALA A 70 6.69 -25.91 7.02
C ALA A 70 7.71 -26.23 8.13
N ILE A 71 8.19 -25.21 8.86
CA ILE A 71 9.07 -25.39 10.03
C ILE A 71 8.34 -26.19 11.11
N ARG A 72 7.10 -25.81 11.43
CA ARG A 72 6.27 -26.49 12.44
C ARG A 72 6.02 -27.96 12.09
N ASP A 73 5.72 -28.26 10.84
CA ASP A 73 5.48 -29.63 10.38
C ASP A 73 6.74 -30.48 10.40
N ARG A 74 7.91 -29.90 10.12
CA ARG A 74 9.21 -30.60 10.27
C ARG A 74 9.50 -30.93 11.73
N LEU A 75 9.24 -30.01 12.65
CA LEU A 75 9.43 -30.23 14.09
C LEU A 75 8.48 -31.29 14.66
N ARG A 76 7.29 -31.48 14.08
CA ARG A 76 6.34 -32.54 14.50
C ARG A 76 6.70 -33.94 13.99
N LYS A 77 7.53 -34.03 12.95
CA LYS A 77 7.94 -35.30 12.31
C LYS A 77 9.25 -35.87 12.87
N ASN A 78 9.99 -35.08 13.64
CA ASN A 78 11.16 -35.48 14.41
C ASN A 78 10.77 -35.78 15.86
#